data_AF-A0A3B4Y5K1-F1
#
_entry.id   AF-A0A3B4Y5K1-F1
#
_cell.length_a   1.000
_cell.length_b   1.000
_cell.length_c   1.000
_cell.angle_alpha   90.00
_cell.angle_beta   90.00
_cell.angle_gamma   90.00
#
_symmetry.space_group_name_H-M   'P 1'
#
loop_
_entity.id
_entity.type
_entity.pdbx_description
1 polymer ?
#
loop_
_entity_poly.entity_id
_entity_poly.type
_entity_poly.pdbx_seq_one_letter_code
_entity_poly.pdbx_strand_id
1 'polypeptide(L)'
;MDLNSRSGGGATDRGRGGREGVDHVSSSPSQRQCERTAFSFYCAVREQLPVWLLEDMRSMEVFCWEDGRPRAFLPSEALLYALVHDHRDYASYLLNRYSVSALRVLRCSFCCRSGAPHLNVAVRYDRVSILGTMVETLKDCDTQSERREFLDACSGCSHVTDAGKTAVQLAVELSRPDCLLLLLVHGAQPDGLNVALQTLVSCNVSQRRDAQRCLDLLLLFLPKPPTLCHLQEEPQRWQSLLGNEVFCWLCGLAPPPLLLQALRCLARFGPDQISTLPDFLQLLECPVGITGK
;
A
#
# COMPACT_ATOMS: atom_id res chain seq x y z
N MET A 1 -81.69 -8.22 -6.57
CA MET A 1 -82.23 -9.21 -5.61
C MET A 1 -81.64 -8.86 -4.25
N ASP A 2 -82.56 -8.55 -3.33
CA ASP A 2 -82.51 -8.60 -1.86
C ASP A 2 -81.60 -7.65 -1.04
N LEU A 3 -82.18 -6.48 -0.77
CA LEU A 3 -82.59 -5.93 0.55
C LEU A 3 -81.95 -6.43 1.88
N ASN A 4 -81.45 -5.41 2.62
CA ASN A 4 -81.71 -5.08 4.04
C ASN A 4 -80.79 -5.65 5.15
N SER A 5 -80.06 -4.78 5.87
CA SER A 5 -80.38 -4.37 7.26
C SER A 5 -79.27 -3.57 7.95
N ARG A 6 -79.67 -2.53 8.69
CA ARG A 6 -78.90 -1.62 9.58
C ARG A 6 -78.32 -2.35 10.79
N SER A 7 -77.22 -1.84 11.37
CA SER A 7 -77.22 -1.15 12.69
C SER A 7 -75.81 -0.80 13.20
N GLY A 8 -75.69 0.36 13.86
CA GLY A 8 -74.90 0.53 15.10
C GLY A 8 -73.42 0.90 14.98
N GLY A 9 -73.09 2.14 15.37
CA GLY A 9 -71.71 2.64 15.47
C GLY A 9 -70.95 2.21 16.73
N GLY A 10 -69.71 2.70 16.83
CA GLY A 10 -68.88 2.58 18.04
C GLY A 10 -67.39 2.50 17.71
N ALA A 11 -66.68 3.61 17.92
CA ALA A 11 -65.23 3.69 17.87
C ALA A 11 -64.57 2.83 18.97
N THR A 12 -63.48 2.13 18.64
CA THR A 12 -62.12 2.30 19.20
C THR A 12 -61.23 1.08 18.93
N ASP A 13 -60.01 1.39 18.50
CA ASP A 13 -58.75 0.73 18.86
C ASP A 13 -58.53 -0.77 18.54
N ARG A 14 -57.74 -1.03 17.48
CA ARG A 14 -56.43 -1.74 17.52
C ARG A 14 -56.06 -2.24 16.12
N GLY A 15 -54.84 -1.96 15.66
CA GLY A 15 -54.35 -2.60 14.43
C GLY A 15 -53.05 -2.06 13.83
N ARG A 16 -51.94 -2.18 14.56
CA ARG A 16 -50.63 -2.71 14.11
C ARG A 16 -50.29 -2.67 12.60
N GLY A 17 -49.17 -2.00 12.28
CA GLY A 17 -48.38 -2.17 11.06
C GLY A 17 -47.57 -0.90 10.80
N GLY A 18 -46.33 -0.77 11.28
CA GLY A 18 -45.22 -1.65 10.96
C GLY A 18 -44.68 -1.31 9.58
N ARG A 19 -43.98 -0.17 9.45
CA ARG A 19 -42.98 0.06 8.41
C ARG A 19 -41.81 0.80 9.01
N GLU A 20 -40.71 0.06 9.09
CA GLU A 20 -39.36 0.50 9.38
C GLU A 20 -39.03 1.70 8.49
N GLY A 21 -39.03 2.88 9.11
CA GLY A 21 -38.29 4.01 8.58
C GLY A 21 -36.83 3.71 8.84
N VAL A 22 -36.08 3.40 7.78
CA VAL A 22 -34.63 3.48 7.79
C VAL A 22 -34.29 4.88 8.26
N ASP A 23 -33.71 5.00 9.45
CA ASP A 23 -33.28 6.27 10.03
C ASP A 23 -32.28 6.93 9.09
N HIS A 24 -32.77 7.80 8.21
CA HIS A 24 -31.99 8.84 7.59
C HIS A 24 -31.61 9.81 8.72
N VAL A 25 -30.54 9.48 9.44
CA VAL A 25 -29.89 10.41 10.37
C VAL A 25 -29.59 11.66 9.56
N SER A 26 -30.36 12.70 9.82
CA SER A 26 -30.24 13.97 9.11
C SER A 26 -28.89 14.57 9.50
N SER A 27 -27.92 14.58 8.59
CA SER A 27 -26.60 15.16 8.85
C SER A 27 -26.75 16.60 9.32
N SER A 28 -26.07 16.95 10.41
CA SER A 28 -26.14 18.29 10.98
C SER A 28 -25.60 19.32 9.96
N PRO A 29 -26.04 20.60 10.04
CA PRO A 29 -25.52 21.64 9.14
C PRO A 29 -23.99 21.78 9.20
N SER A 30 -23.40 21.55 10.37
CA SER A 30 -21.94 21.58 10.57
C SER A 30 -21.24 20.38 9.94
N GLN A 31 -21.84 19.19 9.98
CA GLN A 31 -21.31 18.02 9.26
C GLN A 31 -21.30 18.25 7.74
N ARG A 32 -22.40 18.78 7.17
CA ARG A 32 -22.47 19.10 5.73
C ARG A 32 -21.44 20.16 5.32
N GLN A 33 -21.17 21.12 6.19
CA GLN A 33 -20.13 22.13 5.96
C GLN A 33 -18.73 21.50 5.93
N CYS A 34 -18.44 20.55 6.82
CA CYS A 34 -17.18 19.79 6.82
C CYS A 34 -17.04 18.99 5.52
N GLU A 35 -18.08 18.27 5.10
CA GLU A 35 -18.10 17.52 3.83
C GLU A 35 -17.83 18.44 2.62
N ARG A 36 -18.45 19.62 2.59
CA ARG A 36 -18.27 20.60 1.50
C ARG A 36 -16.85 21.16 1.44
N THR A 37 -16.26 21.50 2.59
CA THR A 37 -14.90 22.06 2.66
C THR A 37 -13.84 20.99 2.35
N ALA A 38 -14.02 19.76 2.86
CA ALA A 38 -13.19 18.61 2.49
C ALA A 38 -13.27 18.30 0.98
N PHE A 39 -14.46 18.38 0.37
CA PHE A 39 -14.61 18.21 -1.07
C PHE A 39 -13.90 19.33 -1.87
N SER A 40 -13.97 20.57 -1.39
CA SER A 40 -13.27 21.70 -2.03
C SER A 40 -11.75 21.50 -2.00
N PHE A 41 -11.22 21.04 -0.85
CA PHE A 41 -9.81 20.67 -0.72
C PHE A 41 -9.41 19.52 -1.63
N TYR A 42 -10.23 18.47 -1.71
CA TYR A 42 -10.03 17.37 -2.64
C TYR A 42 -9.91 17.86 -4.09
N CYS A 43 -10.81 18.75 -4.54
CA CYS A 43 -10.75 19.36 -5.87
C CYS A 43 -9.46 20.15 -6.07
N ALA A 44 -9.04 20.96 -5.08
CA ALA A 44 -7.81 21.74 -5.14
C ALA A 44 -6.55 20.86 -5.27
N VAL A 45 -6.47 19.74 -4.52
CA VAL A 45 -5.35 18.79 -4.63
C VAL A 45 -5.37 18.10 -6.00
N ARG A 46 -6.55 17.68 -6.47
CA ARG A 46 -6.71 17.07 -7.80
C ARG A 46 -6.31 18.02 -8.93
N GLU A 47 -6.60 19.30 -8.77
CA GLU A 47 -6.24 20.38 -9.71
C GLU A 47 -4.78 20.83 -9.59
N GLN A 48 -3.99 20.16 -8.74
CA GLN A 48 -2.55 20.42 -8.58
C GLN A 48 -2.25 21.87 -8.17
N LEU A 49 -3.12 22.46 -7.33
CA LEU A 49 -2.89 23.83 -6.86
C LEU A 49 -1.57 23.93 -6.06
N PRO A 50 -0.94 25.13 -6.01
CA PRO A 50 0.32 25.32 -5.31
C PRO A 50 0.26 24.97 -3.83
N VAL A 51 1.38 24.45 -3.30
CA VAL A 51 1.53 24.00 -1.91
C VAL A 51 1.07 25.04 -0.88
N TRP A 52 1.41 26.32 -1.07
CA TRP A 52 1.04 27.38 -0.13
C TRP A 52 -0.48 27.55 -0.01
N LEU A 53 -1.21 27.44 -1.12
CA LEU A 53 -2.66 27.59 -1.14
C LEU A 53 -3.33 26.37 -0.50
N LEU A 54 -2.83 25.17 -0.81
CA LEU A 54 -3.31 23.93 -0.19
C LEU A 54 -3.13 23.96 1.33
N GLU A 55 -2.01 24.46 1.83
CA GLU A 55 -1.79 24.57 3.28
C GLU A 55 -2.63 25.64 3.95
N ASP A 56 -2.90 26.76 3.28
CA ASP A 56 -3.82 27.78 3.76
C ASP A 56 -5.23 27.20 3.90
N MET A 57 -5.73 26.54 2.85
CA MET A 57 -7.01 25.82 2.88
C MET A 57 -7.05 24.77 4.00
N ARG A 58 -6.04 23.89 4.07
CA ARG A 58 -5.99 22.80 5.06
C ARG A 58 -5.99 23.31 6.50
N SER A 59 -5.30 24.42 6.76
CA SER A 59 -5.10 24.94 8.11
C SER A 59 -6.21 25.89 8.58
N MET A 60 -6.91 26.54 7.65
CA MET A 60 -7.87 27.61 7.98
C MET A 60 -9.31 27.32 7.56
N GLU A 61 -9.53 26.56 6.50
CA GLU A 61 -10.85 26.43 5.86
C GLU A 61 -11.45 25.03 5.96
N VAL A 62 -10.60 24.00 6.01
CA VAL A 62 -11.01 22.60 5.88
C VAL A 62 -11.10 21.94 7.25
N PHE A 63 -12.28 21.37 7.51
CA PHE A 63 -12.55 20.61 8.72
C PHE A 63 -13.04 19.22 8.36
N CYS A 64 -12.54 18.21 9.05
CA CYS A 64 -13.11 16.87 9.02
C CYS A 64 -14.13 16.72 10.14
N TRP A 65 -15.17 15.92 9.92
CA TRP A 65 -16.13 15.57 10.94
C TRP A 65 -15.70 14.27 11.63
N GLU A 66 -15.37 14.31 12.92
CA GLU A 66 -14.92 13.16 13.69
C GLU A 66 -15.53 13.19 15.09
N ASP A 67 -16.05 12.07 15.58
CA ASP A 67 -16.66 11.92 16.91
C ASP A 67 -17.70 13.02 17.25
N GLY A 68 -18.50 13.42 16.25
CA GLY A 68 -19.58 14.40 16.41
C GLY A 68 -19.12 15.86 16.49
N ARG A 69 -17.85 16.16 16.18
CA ARG A 69 -17.29 17.51 16.19
C ARG A 69 -16.43 17.80 14.96
N PRO A 70 -16.33 19.07 14.52
CA PRO A 70 -15.35 19.46 13.51
C PRO A 70 -13.95 19.43 14.11
N ARG A 71 -12.99 18.92 13.35
CA ARG A 71 -11.55 18.88 13.67
C ARG A 71 -10.76 19.41 12.49
N ALA A 72 -9.62 20.05 12.76
CA ALA A 72 -8.67 20.44 11.73
C ALA A 72 -8.22 19.24 10.90
N PHE A 73 -8.00 19.48 9.61
CA PHE A 73 -7.56 18.47 8.66
C PHE A 73 -6.07 18.15 8.85
N LEU A 74 -5.73 16.88 9.02
CA LEU A 74 -4.37 16.48 9.40
C LEU A 74 -3.42 16.38 8.18
N PRO A 75 -2.11 16.58 8.37
CA PRO A 75 -1.11 16.34 7.32
C PRO A 75 -1.19 14.92 6.74
N SER A 76 -1.46 13.92 7.57
CA SER A 76 -1.60 12.53 7.12
C SER A 76 -2.84 12.30 6.25
N GLU A 77 -3.93 13.01 6.50
CA GLU A 77 -5.12 12.94 5.64
C GLU A 77 -4.87 13.66 4.31
N ALA A 78 -4.20 14.80 4.35
CA ALA A 78 -3.82 15.53 3.15
C ALA A 78 -2.88 14.72 2.25
N LEU A 79 -1.95 13.97 2.86
CA LEU A 79 -1.05 13.08 2.13
C LEU A 79 -1.80 11.98 1.36
N LEU A 80 -2.94 11.47 1.86
CA LEU A 80 -3.75 10.50 1.13
C LEU A 80 -4.28 11.09 -0.17
N TYR A 81 -4.77 12.33 -0.16
CA TYR A 81 -5.21 13.00 -1.38
C TYR A 81 -4.05 13.27 -2.33
N ALA A 82 -2.89 13.69 -1.81
CA ALA A 82 -1.69 13.89 -2.62
C ALA A 82 -1.26 12.58 -3.31
N LEU A 83 -1.32 11.44 -2.62
CA LEU A 83 -1.02 10.12 -3.18
C LEU A 83 -2.01 9.71 -4.27
N VAL A 84 -3.31 9.86 -4.04
CA VAL A 84 -4.35 9.52 -5.03
C VAL A 84 -4.14 10.32 -6.32
N HIS A 85 -3.75 11.59 -6.21
CA HIS A 85 -3.62 12.51 -7.35
C HIS A 85 -2.19 12.71 -7.89
N ASP A 86 -1.19 11.99 -7.38
CA ASP A 86 0.24 12.18 -7.71
C ASP A 86 0.72 13.64 -7.54
N HIS A 87 0.23 14.34 -6.51
CA HIS A 87 0.69 15.70 -6.22
C HIS A 87 2.03 15.64 -5.49
N ARG A 88 3.12 15.51 -6.27
CA ARG A 88 4.47 15.24 -5.77
C ARG A 88 5.02 16.39 -4.93
N ASP A 89 4.77 17.63 -5.33
CA ASP A 89 5.25 18.81 -4.61
C ASP A 89 4.58 18.91 -3.25
N TYR A 90 3.27 18.66 -3.21
CA TYR A 90 2.53 18.69 -1.96
C TYR A 90 2.89 17.52 -1.05
N ALA A 91 3.03 16.32 -1.60
CA ALA A 91 3.50 15.16 -0.83
C ALA A 91 4.91 15.40 -0.25
N SER A 92 5.83 15.93 -1.06
CA SER A 92 7.19 16.27 -0.62
C SER A 92 7.18 17.33 0.48
N TYR A 93 6.35 18.36 0.34
CA TYR A 93 6.17 19.38 1.39
C TYR A 93 5.66 18.75 2.69
N LEU A 94 4.62 17.92 2.64
CA LEU A 94 4.05 17.28 3.83
C LEU A 94 5.07 16.37 4.52
N LEU A 95 5.79 15.55 3.75
CA LEU A 95 6.81 14.64 4.28
C LEU A 95 8.01 15.41 4.85
N ASN A 96 8.49 16.46 4.20
CA ASN A 96 9.62 17.24 4.71
C ASN A 96 9.25 18.07 5.95
N ARG A 97 8.02 18.62 5.99
CA ARG A 97 7.60 19.53 7.06
C ARG A 97 7.16 18.82 8.33
N TYR A 98 6.52 17.66 8.17
CA TYR A 98 5.88 16.91 9.26
C TYR A 98 6.54 15.53 9.49
N SER A 99 7.46 15.09 8.62
CA SER A 99 8.21 13.83 8.75
C SER A 99 7.28 12.63 9.00
N VAL A 100 7.67 11.71 9.88
CA VAL A 100 6.93 10.48 10.23
C VAL A 100 5.50 10.80 10.70
N SER A 101 5.22 11.99 11.24
CA SER A 101 3.85 12.35 11.64
C SER A 101 2.87 12.49 10.47
N ALA A 102 3.34 12.83 9.25
CA ALA A 102 2.52 12.79 8.04
C ALA A 102 2.16 11.36 7.60
N LEU A 103 2.90 10.37 8.08
CA LEU A 103 2.68 8.96 7.77
C LEU A 103 1.84 8.25 8.83
N ARG A 104 1.72 8.82 10.02
CA ARG A 104 0.91 8.27 11.11
C ARG A 104 -0.57 8.56 10.86
N VAL A 105 -1.35 7.50 10.68
CA VAL A 105 -2.82 7.60 10.68
C VAL A 105 -3.33 7.55 12.11
N LEU A 106 -4.15 8.54 12.45
CA LEU A 106 -4.90 8.53 13.70
C LEU A 106 -6.00 7.48 13.60
N ARG A 107 -6.10 6.70 14.67
CA ARG A 107 -6.91 5.48 14.81
C ARG A 107 -8.31 5.66 14.22
N CYS A 108 -8.72 4.75 13.34
CA CYS A 108 -10.14 4.61 13.05
C CYS A 108 -10.85 4.18 14.35
N SER A 109 -11.81 4.99 14.82
CA SER A 109 -12.59 4.68 16.04
C SER A 109 -13.37 3.37 15.95
N PHE A 110 -13.59 2.86 14.72
CA PHE A 110 -14.32 1.62 14.45
C PHE A 110 -13.45 0.44 13.98
N CYS A 111 -12.17 0.64 13.65
CA CYS A 111 -11.32 -0.42 13.06
C CYS A 111 -10.04 -0.63 13.87
N CYS A 112 -9.90 -1.84 14.42
CA CYS A 112 -8.76 -2.26 15.22
C CYS A 112 -7.49 -2.45 14.38
N ARG A 113 -6.37 -1.92 14.91
CA ARG A 113 -4.96 -2.08 14.52
C ARG A 113 -4.35 -0.99 13.64
N SER A 114 -3.20 -0.51 14.12
CA SER A 114 -2.25 0.37 13.45
C SER A 114 -2.02 -0.12 12.02
N GLY A 115 -2.35 0.72 11.04
CA GLY A 115 -2.07 0.45 9.64
C GLY A 115 -1.27 1.59 9.03
N ALA A 116 -0.49 1.28 8.00
CA ALA A 116 0.16 2.27 7.14
C ALA A 116 -0.60 2.37 5.81
N PRO A 117 -1.83 2.93 5.79
CA PRO A 117 -2.64 2.96 4.57
C PRO A 117 -1.94 3.76 3.47
N HIS A 118 -1.08 4.73 3.81
CA HIS A 118 -0.33 5.49 2.83
C HIS A 118 0.57 4.61 1.97
N LEU A 119 1.26 3.61 2.54
CA LEU A 119 2.12 2.72 1.75
C LEU A 119 1.28 1.92 0.76
N ASN A 120 0.16 1.34 1.22
CA ASN A 120 -0.73 0.58 0.34
C ASN A 120 -1.38 1.47 -0.74
N VAL A 121 -1.74 2.71 -0.40
CA VAL A 121 -2.28 3.68 -1.37
C VAL A 121 -1.20 4.07 -2.40
N ALA A 122 0.02 4.35 -1.96
CA ALA A 122 1.14 4.65 -2.86
C ALA A 122 1.40 3.50 -3.84
N VAL A 123 1.41 2.25 -3.36
CA VAL A 123 1.58 1.05 -4.19
C VAL A 123 0.39 0.86 -5.14
N ARG A 124 -0.85 0.98 -4.65
CA ARG A 124 -2.07 0.82 -5.45
C ARG A 124 -2.09 1.76 -6.66
N TYR A 125 -1.72 3.01 -6.44
CA TYR A 125 -1.70 4.04 -7.49
C TYR A 125 -0.33 4.18 -8.16
N ASP A 126 0.60 3.26 -7.91
CA ASP A 126 1.93 3.20 -8.53
C ASP A 126 2.72 4.52 -8.39
N ARG A 127 2.66 5.12 -7.20
CA ARG A 127 3.30 6.40 -6.86
C ARG A 127 4.75 6.21 -6.43
N VAL A 128 5.56 5.61 -7.30
CA VAL A 128 6.96 5.22 -7.01
C VAL A 128 7.79 6.38 -6.45
N SER A 129 7.67 7.58 -7.02
CA SER A 129 8.42 8.77 -6.56
C SER A 129 8.02 9.22 -5.15
N ILE A 130 6.72 9.24 -4.86
CA ILE A 130 6.23 9.62 -3.54
C ILE A 130 6.57 8.51 -2.53
N LEU A 131 6.37 7.23 -2.90
CA LEU A 131 6.75 6.07 -2.09
C LEU A 131 8.22 6.11 -1.69
N GLY A 132 9.12 6.44 -2.64
CA GLY A 132 10.54 6.63 -2.38
C GLY A 132 10.80 7.69 -1.29
N THR A 133 10.13 8.84 -1.38
CA THR A 133 10.23 9.90 -0.37
C THR A 133 9.67 9.46 0.99
N MET A 134 8.58 8.68 0.99
CA MET A 134 7.99 8.14 2.21
C MET A 134 8.94 7.17 2.91
N VAL A 135 9.50 6.19 2.20
CA VAL A 135 10.42 5.20 2.79
C VAL A 135 11.77 5.82 3.20
N GLU A 136 12.14 6.95 2.62
CA GLU A 136 13.25 7.78 3.06
C GLU A 136 12.92 8.52 4.36
N THR A 137 11.73 9.11 4.46
CA THR A 137 11.24 9.79 5.68
C THR A 137 11.20 8.84 6.89
N LEU A 138 11.03 7.53 6.68
CA LEU A 138 11.10 6.54 7.76
C LEU A 138 12.49 6.38 8.40
N LYS A 139 13.54 6.99 7.83
CA LYS A 139 14.84 7.10 8.49
C LYS A 139 14.79 8.01 9.72
N ASP A 140 13.80 8.90 9.79
CA ASP A 140 13.59 9.81 10.92
C ASP A 140 12.86 9.13 12.11
N CYS A 141 12.48 7.85 11.99
CA CYS A 141 11.92 7.10 13.12
C CYS A 141 12.96 6.92 14.23
N ASP A 142 12.53 6.97 15.49
CA ASP A 142 13.42 6.91 16.65
C ASP A 142 14.12 5.54 16.77
N THR A 143 13.48 4.47 16.27
CA THR A 143 14.00 3.10 16.35
C THR A 143 13.84 2.33 15.06
N GLN A 144 14.77 1.39 14.80
CA GLN A 144 14.67 0.44 13.69
C GLN A 144 13.41 -0.45 13.79
N SER A 145 13.00 -0.78 15.01
CA SER A 145 11.79 -1.57 15.27
C SER A 145 10.53 -0.82 14.84
N GLU A 146 10.41 0.47 15.15
CA GLU A 146 9.28 1.31 14.73
C GLU A 146 9.22 1.43 13.20
N ARG A 147 10.37 1.67 12.56
CA ARG A 147 10.46 1.69 11.09
C ARG A 147 9.98 0.37 10.48
N ARG A 148 10.37 -0.76 11.05
CA ARG A 148 9.97 -2.09 10.56
C ARG A 148 8.47 -2.34 10.79
N GLU A 149 7.96 -1.98 11.97
CA GLU A 149 6.52 -2.05 12.25
C GLU A 149 5.71 -1.22 11.24
N PHE A 150 6.21 -0.05 10.84
CA PHE A 150 5.57 0.78 9.84
C PHE A 150 5.58 0.14 8.44
N LEU A 151 6.72 -0.38 7.98
CA LEU A 151 6.86 -1.03 6.67
C LEU A 151 6.02 -2.30 6.56
N ASP A 152 5.93 -3.05 7.65
CA ASP A 152 5.24 -4.34 7.72
C ASP A 152 3.78 -4.19 8.20
N ALA A 153 3.30 -2.96 8.40
CA ALA A 153 1.93 -2.71 8.85
C ALA A 153 0.91 -3.09 7.76
N CYS A 154 -0.10 -3.88 8.15
CA CYS A 154 -1.21 -4.23 7.28
C CYS A 154 -2.26 -3.11 7.22
N SER A 155 -3.00 -3.00 6.12
CA SER A 155 -4.20 -2.15 6.09
C SER A 155 -5.25 -2.68 7.07
N GLY A 156 -5.56 -1.91 8.11
CA GLY A 156 -6.42 -2.33 9.23
C GLY A 156 -7.93 -2.18 9.00
N CYS A 157 -8.37 -1.64 7.87
CA CYS A 157 -9.79 -1.40 7.60
C CYS A 157 -10.37 -2.48 6.69
N SER A 158 -11.29 -3.30 7.21
CA SER A 158 -12.02 -4.35 6.48
C SER A 158 -12.85 -3.82 5.30
N HIS A 159 -13.10 -2.51 5.25
CA HIS A 159 -13.86 -1.85 4.19
C HIS A 159 -13.03 -1.53 2.93
N VAL A 160 -11.72 -1.75 2.98
CA VAL A 160 -10.81 -1.50 1.85
C VAL A 160 -10.49 -2.82 1.17
N THR A 161 -10.40 -2.86 -0.17
CA THR A 161 -10.14 -4.10 -0.93
C THR A 161 -8.81 -4.79 -0.58
N ASP A 162 -7.90 -4.09 0.11
CA ASP A 162 -6.61 -4.64 0.55
C ASP A 162 -6.56 -4.87 2.07
N ALA A 163 -7.71 -5.04 2.71
CA ALA A 163 -7.78 -5.32 4.13
C ALA A 163 -6.86 -6.50 4.50
N GLY A 164 -6.02 -6.28 5.51
CA GLY A 164 -5.08 -7.28 6.01
C GLY A 164 -3.81 -7.48 5.17
N LYS A 165 -3.67 -6.84 4.01
CA LYS A 165 -2.47 -6.97 3.17
C LYS A 165 -1.39 -5.96 3.56
N THR A 166 -0.13 -6.41 3.55
CA THR A 166 1.05 -5.54 3.62
C THR A 166 1.24 -4.80 2.28
N ALA A 167 2.02 -3.72 2.29
CA ALA A 167 2.38 -3.02 1.06
C ALA A 167 3.16 -3.92 0.08
N VAL A 168 3.97 -4.85 0.61
CA VAL A 168 4.72 -5.84 -0.17
C VAL A 168 3.77 -6.82 -0.86
N GLN A 169 2.84 -7.43 -0.13
CA GLN A 169 1.83 -8.32 -0.71
C GLN A 169 1.02 -7.62 -1.80
N LEU A 170 0.63 -6.37 -1.57
CA LEU A 170 -0.11 -5.58 -2.55
C LEU A 170 0.72 -5.28 -3.81
N ALA A 171 2.01 -4.95 -3.66
CA ALA A 171 2.89 -4.69 -4.79
C ALA A 171 3.06 -5.94 -5.66
N VAL A 172 3.11 -7.11 -5.05
CA VAL A 172 3.20 -8.41 -5.73
C VAL A 172 1.89 -8.72 -6.47
N GLU A 173 0.75 -8.58 -5.81
CA GLU A 173 -0.57 -8.81 -6.41
C GLU A 173 -0.83 -7.92 -7.63
N LEU A 174 -0.44 -6.64 -7.54
CA LEU A 174 -0.60 -5.66 -8.61
C LEU A 174 0.55 -5.67 -9.63
N SER A 175 1.52 -6.59 -9.50
CA SER A 175 2.71 -6.68 -10.36
C SER A 175 3.47 -5.35 -10.49
N ARG A 176 3.82 -4.72 -9.35
CA ARG A 176 4.54 -3.44 -9.24
C ARG A 176 5.98 -3.64 -8.73
N PRO A 177 6.91 -4.06 -9.61
CA PRO A 177 8.27 -4.43 -9.19
C PRO A 177 9.07 -3.26 -8.63
N ASP A 178 8.89 -2.03 -9.14
CA ASP A 178 9.63 -0.86 -8.66
C ASP A 178 9.19 -0.44 -7.25
N CYS A 179 7.88 -0.47 -6.98
CA CYS A 179 7.34 -0.28 -5.64
C CYS A 179 7.83 -1.37 -4.68
N LEU A 180 7.81 -2.64 -5.12
CA LEU A 180 8.30 -3.77 -4.33
C LEU A 180 9.78 -3.61 -3.99
N LEU A 181 10.62 -3.26 -4.97
CA LEU A 181 12.05 -3.06 -4.78
C LEU A 181 12.32 -1.98 -3.72
N LEU A 182 11.64 -0.83 -3.78
CA LEU A 182 11.77 0.23 -2.79
C LEU A 182 11.44 -0.26 -1.37
N LEU A 183 10.35 -1.02 -1.21
CA LEU A 183 9.97 -1.58 0.09
C LEU A 183 11.04 -2.56 0.63
N LEU A 184 11.51 -3.47 -0.22
CA LEU A 184 12.48 -4.51 0.15
C LEU A 184 13.86 -3.94 0.50
N VAL A 185 14.36 -3.00 -0.31
CA VAL A 185 15.64 -2.32 -0.05
C VAL A 185 15.59 -1.54 1.27
N HIS A 186 14.43 -0.99 1.63
CA HIS A 186 14.24 -0.25 2.88
C HIS A 186 13.92 -1.15 4.09
N GLY A 187 13.89 -2.48 3.91
CA GLY A 187 13.83 -3.46 5.00
C GLY A 187 12.46 -4.08 5.29
N ALA A 188 11.47 -3.89 4.41
CA ALA A 188 10.18 -4.57 4.52
C ALA A 188 10.37 -6.10 4.44
N GLN A 189 9.51 -6.86 5.11
CA GLN A 189 9.55 -8.31 4.98
C GLN A 189 9.24 -8.73 3.55
N PRO A 190 10.06 -9.62 2.94
CA PRO A 190 9.78 -10.18 1.63
C PRO A 190 8.70 -11.28 1.71
N ASP A 191 7.52 -10.93 2.23
CA ASP A 191 6.37 -11.80 2.27
C ASP A 191 5.61 -11.81 0.94
N GLY A 192 4.62 -12.69 0.78
CA GLY A 192 3.83 -12.76 -0.45
C GLY A 192 4.37 -13.68 -1.56
N LEU A 193 5.31 -14.60 -1.26
CA LEU A 193 5.78 -15.59 -2.25
C LEU A 193 4.64 -16.40 -2.88
N ASN A 194 3.68 -16.88 -2.08
CA ASN A 194 2.51 -17.59 -2.58
C ASN A 194 1.65 -16.70 -3.51
N VAL A 195 1.50 -15.42 -3.15
CA VAL A 195 0.78 -14.44 -3.98
C VAL A 195 1.52 -14.26 -5.31
N ALA A 196 2.84 -14.13 -5.31
CA ALA A 196 3.64 -14.00 -6.53
C ALA A 196 3.47 -15.19 -7.48
N LEU A 197 3.48 -16.41 -6.94
CA LEU A 197 3.26 -17.63 -7.73
C LEU A 197 1.85 -17.68 -8.31
N GLN A 198 0.83 -17.33 -7.53
CA GLN A 198 -0.56 -17.24 -8.01
C GLN A 198 -0.73 -16.15 -9.08
N THR A 199 -0.12 -14.97 -8.88
CA THR A 199 -0.10 -13.88 -9.86
C THR A 199 0.59 -14.33 -11.14
N LEU A 200 1.75 -15.00 -11.07
CA LEU A 200 2.47 -15.47 -12.26
C LEU A 200 1.66 -16.48 -13.09
N VAL A 201 0.86 -17.30 -12.41
CA VAL A 201 -0.06 -18.26 -13.03
C VAL A 201 -1.26 -17.58 -13.70
N SER A 202 -1.82 -16.54 -13.07
CA SER A 202 -3.08 -15.90 -13.50
C SER A 202 -2.88 -14.66 -14.36
N CYS A 203 -1.67 -14.10 -14.39
CA CYS A 203 -1.38 -12.86 -15.11
C CYS A 203 -1.51 -13.03 -16.63
N ASN A 204 -1.88 -11.93 -17.27
CA ASN A 204 -1.88 -11.82 -18.72
C ASN A 204 -0.44 -11.62 -19.26
N VAL A 205 -0.27 -11.81 -20.57
CA VAL A 205 1.06 -11.75 -21.23
C VAL A 205 1.76 -10.39 -21.00
N SER A 206 0.99 -9.29 -20.93
CA SER A 206 1.53 -7.96 -20.70
C SER A 206 2.09 -7.75 -19.29
N GLN A 207 1.48 -8.35 -18.27
CA GLN A 207 1.94 -8.24 -16.87
C GLN A 207 2.98 -9.29 -16.49
N ARG A 208 3.14 -10.33 -17.32
CA ARG A 208 3.99 -11.48 -17.03
C ARG A 208 5.43 -11.12 -16.69
N ARG A 209 6.00 -10.13 -17.41
CA ARG A 209 7.36 -9.65 -17.15
C ARG A 209 7.47 -9.05 -15.75
N ASP A 210 6.52 -8.22 -15.36
CA ASP A 210 6.54 -7.54 -14.07
C ASP A 210 6.20 -8.48 -12.92
N ALA A 211 5.27 -9.42 -13.12
CA ALA A 211 4.99 -10.50 -12.17
C ALA A 211 6.23 -11.38 -11.94
N GLN A 212 6.96 -11.72 -13.01
CA GLN A 212 8.23 -12.45 -12.90
C GLN A 212 9.26 -11.64 -12.12
N ARG A 213 9.42 -10.34 -12.43
CA ARG A 213 10.34 -9.46 -11.67
C ARG A 213 9.96 -9.38 -10.20
N CYS A 214 8.67 -9.33 -9.86
CA CYS A 214 8.23 -9.39 -8.46
C CYS A 214 8.66 -10.68 -7.77
N LEU A 215 8.48 -11.83 -8.44
CA LEU A 215 8.95 -13.12 -7.91
C LEU A 215 10.47 -13.13 -7.72
N ASP A 216 11.23 -12.68 -8.72
CA ASP A 216 12.69 -12.65 -8.67
C ASP A 216 13.19 -11.76 -7.52
N LEU A 217 12.55 -10.59 -7.30
CA LEU A 217 12.83 -9.70 -6.19
C LEU A 217 12.53 -10.35 -4.83
N LEU A 218 11.37 -11.01 -4.67
CA LEU A 218 11.07 -11.74 -3.44
C LEU A 218 12.11 -12.82 -3.18
N LEU A 219 12.48 -13.61 -4.19
CA LEU A 219 13.51 -14.64 -4.06
C LEU A 219 14.87 -14.01 -3.74
N LEU A 220 15.20 -12.85 -4.29
CA LEU A 220 16.45 -12.15 -3.96
C LEU A 220 16.50 -11.71 -2.49
N PHE A 221 15.40 -11.20 -1.93
CA PHE A 221 15.40 -10.68 -0.55
C PHE A 221 14.98 -11.70 0.52
N LEU A 222 14.36 -12.83 0.14
CA LEU A 222 14.01 -13.91 1.06
C LEU A 222 15.27 -14.57 1.65
N PRO A 223 15.49 -14.53 2.99
CA PRO A 223 16.67 -15.13 3.59
C PRO A 223 16.66 -16.67 3.44
N LYS A 224 15.48 -17.28 3.59
CA LYS A 224 15.24 -18.71 3.38
C LYS A 224 13.81 -18.89 2.90
N PRO A 225 13.57 -19.25 1.62
CA PRO A 225 12.21 -19.47 1.17
C PRO A 225 11.63 -20.73 1.85
N PRO A 226 10.32 -20.75 2.11
CA PRO A 226 9.64 -21.95 2.55
C PRO A 226 9.69 -23.02 1.45
N THR A 227 9.75 -24.28 1.85
CA THR A 227 9.59 -25.40 0.92
C THR A 227 8.14 -25.50 0.48
N LEU A 228 7.90 -25.42 -0.83
CA LEU A 228 6.57 -25.40 -1.43
C LEU A 228 6.26 -26.76 -2.08
N CYS A 229 6.03 -27.78 -1.24
CA CYS A 229 5.79 -29.15 -1.73
C CYS A 229 4.57 -29.26 -2.68
N HIS A 230 3.58 -28.37 -2.55
CA HIS A 230 2.40 -28.34 -3.41
C HIS A 230 2.73 -28.04 -4.89
N LEU A 231 3.90 -27.45 -5.19
CA LEU A 231 4.36 -27.27 -6.58
C LEU A 231 4.58 -28.62 -7.29
N GLN A 232 4.78 -29.70 -6.53
CA GLN A 232 4.94 -31.05 -7.07
C GLN A 232 3.63 -31.66 -7.58
N GLU A 233 2.46 -31.06 -7.28
CA GLU A 233 1.17 -31.51 -7.82
C GLU A 233 1.06 -31.28 -9.34
N GLU A 234 1.66 -30.19 -9.84
CA GLU A 234 1.69 -29.85 -11.27
C GLU A 234 3.12 -29.51 -11.76
N PRO A 235 4.06 -30.47 -11.74
CA PRO A 235 5.49 -30.19 -11.88
C PRO A 235 5.84 -29.60 -13.24
N GLN A 236 5.22 -30.10 -14.31
CA GLN A 236 5.45 -29.62 -15.69
C GLN A 236 5.07 -28.14 -15.84
N ARG A 237 3.94 -27.75 -15.23
CA ARG A 237 3.48 -26.36 -15.25
C ARG A 237 4.49 -25.46 -14.56
N TRP A 238 4.86 -25.78 -13.33
CA TRP A 238 5.77 -24.95 -12.54
C TRP A 238 7.20 -24.91 -13.10
N GLN A 239 7.70 -26.00 -13.66
CA GLN A 239 8.98 -26.03 -14.36
C GLN A 239 9.00 -25.10 -15.58
N SER A 240 7.89 -25.05 -16.34
CA SER A 240 7.78 -24.13 -17.48
C SER A 240 7.73 -22.64 -17.07
N LEU A 241 7.19 -22.35 -15.87
CA LEU A 241 7.05 -20.98 -15.35
C LEU A 241 8.32 -20.49 -14.66
N LEU A 242 8.92 -21.34 -13.81
CA LEU A 242 10.02 -20.98 -12.90
C LEU A 242 11.40 -21.37 -13.45
N GLY A 243 11.45 -22.29 -14.40
CA GLY A 243 12.67 -23.01 -14.75
C GLY A 243 12.99 -24.13 -13.76
N ASN A 244 13.78 -25.12 -14.23
CA ASN A 244 14.07 -26.33 -13.47
C ASN A 244 14.84 -26.08 -12.17
N GLU A 245 15.81 -25.16 -12.20
CA GLU A 245 16.65 -24.89 -11.02
C GLU A 245 15.84 -24.28 -9.87
N VAL A 246 15.07 -23.22 -10.15
CA VAL A 246 14.24 -22.53 -9.17
C VAL A 246 13.12 -23.46 -8.68
N PHE A 247 12.50 -24.23 -9.57
CA PHE A 247 11.51 -25.25 -9.19
C PHE A 247 12.08 -26.28 -8.22
N CYS A 248 13.21 -26.91 -8.56
CA CYS A 248 13.85 -27.92 -7.71
C CYS A 248 14.25 -27.33 -6.36
N TRP A 249 14.75 -26.10 -6.35
CA TRP A 249 15.08 -25.40 -5.11
C TRP A 249 13.86 -25.12 -4.23
N LEU A 250 12.78 -24.55 -4.79
CA LEU A 250 11.55 -24.26 -4.03
C LEU A 250 10.84 -25.53 -3.54
N CYS A 251 10.99 -26.65 -4.26
CA CYS A 251 10.53 -27.96 -3.83
C CYS A 251 11.43 -28.62 -2.76
N GLY A 252 12.58 -28.02 -2.43
CA GLY A 252 13.56 -28.57 -1.48
C GLY A 252 14.38 -29.75 -2.03
N LEU A 253 14.37 -29.95 -3.35
CA LEU A 253 15.09 -31.03 -4.05
C LEU A 253 16.52 -30.65 -4.41
N ALA A 254 16.84 -29.35 -4.43
CA ALA A 254 18.16 -28.81 -4.75
C ALA A 254 18.50 -27.60 -3.86
N PRO A 255 19.79 -27.26 -3.67
CA PRO A 255 20.18 -26.01 -3.03
C PRO A 255 19.79 -24.78 -3.89
N PRO A 256 19.76 -23.57 -3.30
CA PRO A 256 19.53 -22.34 -4.06
C PRO A 256 20.53 -22.17 -5.22
N PRO A 257 20.11 -21.64 -6.38
CA PRO A 257 21.02 -21.39 -7.50
C PRO A 257 22.19 -20.48 -7.11
N LEU A 258 23.40 -20.79 -7.58
CA LEU A 258 24.63 -20.06 -7.22
C LEU A 258 24.54 -18.56 -7.55
N LEU A 259 23.99 -18.22 -8.73
CA LEU A 259 23.78 -16.84 -9.13
C LEU A 259 22.91 -16.09 -8.12
N LEU A 260 21.82 -16.70 -7.68
CA LEU A 260 20.92 -16.10 -6.70
C LEU A 260 21.60 -15.92 -5.34
N GLN A 261 22.44 -16.89 -4.94
CA GLN A 261 23.25 -16.76 -3.72
C GLN A 261 24.26 -15.62 -3.82
N ALA A 262 24.93 -15.46 -4.97
CA ALA A 262 25.86 -14.37 -5.22
C ALA A 262 25.16 -13.02 -5.19
N LEU A 263 24.02 -12.89 -5.86
CA LEU A 263 23.21 -11.67 -5.86
C LEU A 263 22.67 -11.35 -4.46
N ARG A 264 22.25 -12.35 -3.69
CA ARG A 264 21.86 -12.20 -2.27
C ARG A 264 22.99 -11.68 -1.42
N CYS A 265 24.21 -12.19 -1.61
CA CYS A 265 25.38 -11.64 -0.95
C CYS A 265 25.51 -10.16 -1.30
N LEU A 266 25.57 -9.81 -2.59
CA LEU A 266 25.70 -8.42 -3.04
C LEU A 266 24.59 -7.50 -2.50
N ALA A 267 23.34 -7.96 -2.49
CA ALA A 267 22.22 -7.17 -1.96
C ALA A 267 22.33 -6.92 -0.44
N ARG A 268 23.01 -7.80 0.30
CA ARG A 268 23.26 -7.64 1.75
C ARG A 268 24.51 -6.80 2.03
N PHE A 269 25.52 -6.91 1.19
CA PHE A 269 26.70 -6.04 1.19
C PHE A 269 26.31 -4.72 0.51
N GLY A 270 25.65 -3.82 1.26
CA GLY A 270 25.24 -2.50 0.76
C GLY A 270 26.37 -1.73 0.06
N PRO A 271 26.06 -0.64 -0.67
CA PRO A 271 27.02 0.05 -1.55
C PRO A 271 28.33 0.42 -0.85
N ASP A 272 28.28 0.76 0.43
CA ASP A 272 29.45 1.15 1.22
C ASP A 272 30.45 -0.01 1.42
N GLN A 273 29.99 -1.26 1.39
CA GLN A 273 30.81 -2.47 1.56
C GLN A 273 31.26 -3.08 0.22
N ILE A 274 30.73 -2.62 -0.91
CA ILE A 274 31.22 -3.02 -2.25
C ILE A 274 32.69 -2.62 -2.41
N SER A 275 33.10 -1.51 -1.79
CA SER A 275 34.50 -1.05 -1.71
C SER A 275 35.42 -2.00 -0.93
N THR A 276 34.85 -2.91 -0.14
CA THR A 276 35.59 -3.93 0.64
C THR A 276 35.62 -5.29 -0.06
N LEU A 277 35.00 -5.42 -1.24
CA LEU A 277 35.11 -6.62 -2.04
C LEU A 277 36.56 -6.81 -2.50
N PRO A 278 37.05 -8.05 -2.58
CA PRO A 278 38.37 -8.34 -3.12
C PRO A 278 38.59 -7.70 -4.49
N ASP A 279 39.82 -7.27 -4.78
CA ASP A 279 40.20 -6.50 -5.98
C ASP A 279 39.71 -7.10 -7.32
N PHE A 280 39.50 -8.42 -7.40
CA PHE A 280 39.02 -9.10 -8.60
C PHE A 280 37.50 -8.95 -8.86
N LEU A 281 36.72 -8.47 -7.88
CA LEU A 281 35.28 -8.16 -8.01
C LEU A 281 35.01 -6.66 -8.06
N GLN A 282 36.00 -5.83 -7.73
CA GLN A 282 35.95 -4.41 -8.00
C GLN A 282 36.02 -4.26 -9.53
N LEU A 283 34.93 -3.81 -10.14
CA LEU A 283 34.86 -3.55 -11.58
C LEU A 283 36.10 -2.76 -11.99
N LEU A 284 36.91 -3.36 -12.88
CA LEU A 284 38.02 -2.71 -13.57
C LEU A 284 37.52 -1.35 -14.08
N GLU A 285 37.94 -0.28 -13.42
CA GLU A 285 37.91 1.05 -14.01
C GLU A 285 38.68 0.93 -15.32
N CYS A 286 37.96 0.92 -16.45
CA CYS A 286 38.60 1.05 -17.76
C CYS A 286 39.42 2.35 -17.72
N PRO A 287 40.76 2.30 -17.80
CA PRO A 287 41.52 3.52 -17.89
C PRO A 287 41.16 4.17 -19.21
N VAL A 288 40.48 5.31 -19.13
CA VAL A 288 40.27 6.22 -20.26
C VAL A 288 41.64 6.80 -20.57
N GLY A 289 42.43 6.05 -21.33
CA GLY A 289 43.65 6.53 -21.94
C GLY A 289 43.30 7.49 -23.06
N ILE A 290 43.19 8.78 -22.74
CA ILE A 290 43.32 9.83 -23.75
C ILE A 290 44.74 10.37 -23.63
N THR A 291 45.63 9.80 -24.43
CA THR A 291 46.90 10.43 -24.79
C THR A 291 46.59 11.65 -25.67
N GLY A 292 46.63 12.84 -25.09
CA GLY A 292 46.70 14.11 -25.82
C GLY A 292 48.16 14.48 -26.03
N LYS A 293 48.58 14.55 -27.30
CA LYS A 293 49.80 15.24 -27.75
C LYS A 293 49.69 16.74 -27.53
#